data_AF-A0A9J6NXZ8-F1
#
_entry.id   AF-A0A9J6NXZ8-F1
#
_cell.length_a   1.000
_cell.length_b   1.000
_cell.length_c   1.000
_cell.angle_alpha   90.00
_cell.angle_beta   90.00
_cell.angle_gamma   90.00
#
_symmetry.space_group_name_H-M   'P 1'
#
loop_
_entity.id
_entity.type
_entity.pdbx_description
1 polymer ?
#
loop_
_entity_poly.entity_id
_entity_poly.type
_entity_poly.pdbx_seq_one_letter_code
_entity_poly.pdbx_strand_id
1 'polypeptide(L)'
;MKVYKRSIIIITFIMMMILIGCSNNTKITISPKHKLGEKITFFITTDIHYLAESLRDDGEAFQKFLIGGDGKQLDYIDEILEAFMNDIEQKVPEILIISGDLTNNGEKESHIELAEKLNKIEEMGTTVYVTPGNHDIFNPWALGFKDDQRYPVDTITDKDFSLIYNKFGYNEAILKDENSLSYLASPSEDIWLLMLDTNMYLNNQKYGNPQTEGMIKQETLEWIQECSVLAKENGAEIITVMHHNLLDHSEILSEGFTINSNEKVLEVFSDLGLNLALSGHVHIQDICSYEKVNKSNTSQEFYDIATSSLSVYPQQYGKLDYSPERNSYTYSTEFVDVEGWSKENGVLDENLNEFGKYAYTFFGDKAYDMAYNFLTENNNYDDREKHMMAETFKKLNIKYFEGTDNTTEKIINSEGFMLWQEASPSFLRSYIMSIYSDDDIDDNNFKLQR
;
A
#
# COMPACT_ATOMS: atom_id res chain seq x y z
N MET A 1 -6.67 58.15 79.52
CA MET A 1 -5.96 56.92 79.92
C MET A 1 -6.81 55.72 79.48
N LYS A 2 -6.24 54.89 78.60
CA LYS A 2 -6.55 53.50 78.18
C LYS A 2 -8.00 53.10 77.83
N VAL A 3 -8.36 52.78 76.56
CA VAL A 3 -8.13 51.54 75.73
C VAL A 3 -8.59 50.24 76.43
N TYR A 4 -9.28 49.24 75.84
CA TYR A 4 -9.48 48.74 74.46
C TYR A 4 -10.88 48.09 74.26
N LYS A 5 -11.39 48.17 73.01
CA LYS A 5 -12.52 47.38 72.47
C LYS A 5 -11.99 46.12 71.76
N ARG A 6 -12.74 45.01 71.81
CA ARG A 6 -12.73 43.99 70.75
C ARG A 6 -14.17 43.52 70.49
N SER A 7 -14.55 43.54 69.22
CA SER A 7 -15.88 43.23 68.68
C SER A 7 -15.89 41.87 67.97
N ILE A 8 -17.03 41.21 68.02
CA ILE A 8 -17.43 40.00 67.27
C ILE A 8 -18.13 40.44 65.98
N ILE A 9 -17.74 39.93 64.79
CA ILE A 9 -18.58 39.91 63.57
C ILE A 9 -18.27 38.65 62.74
N ILE A 10 -19.35 38.00 62.28
CA ILE A 10 -19.47 36.86 61.37
C ILE A 10 -19.26 37.32 59.91
N ILE A 11 -18.47 36.61 59.09
CA ILE A 11 -18.59 36.64 57.60
C ILE A 11 -18.29 35.26 57.01
N THR A 12 -19.26 34.75 56.26
CA THR A 12 -19.26 33.60 55.34
C THR A 12 -18.32 33.82 54.16
N PHE A 13 -17.45 32.85 53.82
CA PHE A 13 -16.62 32.92 52.60
C PHE A 13 -16.89 31.72 51.69
N ILE A 14 -17.47 32.02 50.52
CA ILE A 14 -17.67 31.10 49.39
C ILE A 14 -16.32 30.90 48.72
N MET A 15 -15.85 29.65 48.65
CA MET A 15 -14.61 29.26 47.99
C MET A 15 -14.91 29.02 46.51
N MET A 16 -14.62 30.02 45.69
CA MET A 16 -14.71 29.95 44.23
C MET A 16 -13.44 29.27 43.70
N MET A 17 -13.56 28.01 43.29
CA MET A 17 -12.50 27.29 42.57
C MET A 17 -12.28 27.97 41.22
N ILE A 18 -11.09 28.55 41.03
CA ILE A 18 -10.57 28.92 39.73
C ILE A 18 -9.88 27.67 39.18
N LEU A 19 -10.58 26.94 38.31
CA LEU A 19 -9.96 25.96 37.40
C LEU A 19 -9.29 26.75 36.28
N ILE A 20 -8.01 27.08 36.43
CA ILE A 20 -7.15 27.41 35.30
C ILE A 20 -6.84 26.07 34.62
N GLY A 21 -7.57 25.78 33.55
CA GLY A 21 -7.16 24.77 32.59
C GLY A 21 -5.85 25.23 31.96
N CYS A 22 -4.77 24.51 32.20
CA CYS A 22 -3.55 24.63 31.43
C CYS A 22 -3.83 24.06 30.04
N SER A 23 -4.23 24.89 29.07
CA SER A 23 -4.11 24.53 27.66
C SER A 23 -2.62 24.65 27.30
N ASN A 24 -1.92 23.52 27.23
CA ASN A 24 -0.63 23.47 26.57
C ASN A 24 -0.86 23.71 25.08
N ASN A 25 -0.94 24.98 24.66
CA ASN A 25 -0.87 25.37 23.26
C ASN A 25 0.59 25.24 22.81
N THR A 26 1.07 24.01 22.63
CA THR A 26 2.22 23.74 21.77
C THR A 26 1.82 24.22 20.36
N LYS A 27 2.42 25.31 19.89
CA LYS A 27 2.22 25.75 18.51
C LYS A 27 2.83 24.71 17.59
N ILE A 28 1.98 23.94 16.93
CA ILE A 28 2.37 23.05 15.84
C ILE A 28 3.04 23.90 14.77
N THR A 29 4.25 23.53 14.36
CA THR A 29 4.99 24.23 13.30
C THR A 29 4.75 23.47 12.00
N ILE A 30 4.01 24.08 11.08
CA ILE A 30 3.76 23.56 9.74
C ILE A 30 4.72 24.27 8.80
N SER A 31 5.50 23.53 8.01
CA SER A 31 6.51 24.09 7.11
C SER A 31 6.56 23.27 5.82
N PRO A 32 5.56 23.41 4.94
CA PRO A 32 5.47 22.63 3.72
C PRO A 32 6.58 22.99 2.74
N LYS A 33 7.06 22.00 1.99
CA LYS A 33 8.10 22.17 0.96
C LYS A 33 7.52 22.89 -0.27
N HIS A 34 6.32 22.50 -0.70
CA HIS A 34 5.63 23.04 -1.87
C HIS A 34 4.65 24.15 -1.50
N LYS A 35 4.53 25.15 -2.37
CA LYS A 35 3.68 26.32 -2.17
C LYS A 35 2.28 26.14 -2.72
N LEU A 36 1.33 26.88 -2.14
CA LEU A 36 -0.05 26.92 -2.60
C LEU A 36 -0.12 27.16 -4.11
N GLY A 37 -0.83 26.29 -4.82
CA GLY A 37 -1.03 26.40 -6.27
C GLY A 37 0.12 25.90 -7.14
N GLU A 38 1.12 25.22 -6.58
CA GLU A 38 2.10 24.45 -7.35
C GLU A 38 1.48 23.16 -7.88
N LYS A 39 1.84 22.76 -9.11
CA LYS A 39 1.55 21.41 -9.60
C LYS A 39 2.45 20.45 -8.87
N ILE A 40 1.91 19.28 -8.54
CA ILE A 40 2.65 18.24 -7.84
C ILE A 40 2.41 16.92 -8.56
N THR A 41 3.48 16.27 -8.98
CA THR A 41 3.50 14.91 -9.48
C THR A 41 3.94 14.00 -8.34
N PHE A 42 3.06 13.05 -8.00
CA PHE A 42 3.36 11.97 -7.08
C PHE A 42 3.66 10.70 -7.88
N PHE A 43 4.73 10.00 -7.53
CA PHE A 43 4.85 8.58 -7.81
C PHE A 43 4.34 7.79 -6.61
N ILE A 44 3.63 6.70 -6.88
CA ILE A 44 2.97 5.85 -5.90
C ILE A 44 3.42 4.44 -6.18
N THR A 45 3.99 3.78 -5.19
CA THR A 45 4.36 2.37 -5.27
C THR A 45 3.99 1.67 -3.96
N THR A 46 4.06 0.35 -3.95
CA THR A 46 3.63 -0.49 -2.84
C THR A 46 4.22 -1.89 -3.01
N ASP A 47 4.26 -2.66 -1.92
CA ASP A 47 4.56 -4.09 -1.96
C ASP A 47 5.88 -4.36 -2.68
N ILE A 48 6.90 -3.58 -2.34
CA ILE A 48 8.27 -3.71 -2.86
C ILE A 48 8.83 -5.07 -2.47
N HIS A 49 8.48 -5.57 -1.28
CA HIS A 49 8.97 -6.84 -0.76
C HIS A 49 10.49 -7.00 -0.90
N TYR A 50 11.23 -5.94 -0.60
CA TYR A 50 12.66 -5.92 -0.76
C TYR A 50 13.31 -7.02 0.10
N LEU A 51 14.19 -7.81 -0.53
CA LEU A 51 15.00 -8.81 0.13
C LEU A 51 16.47 -8.49 -0.15
N ALA A 52 17.19 -8.09 0.89
CA ALA A 52 18.61 -7.78 0.80
C ALA A 52 19.41 -8.93 0.16
N GLU A 53 20.27 -8.60 -0.81
CA GLU A 53 21.12 -9.58 -1.49
C GLU A 53 22.00 -10.33 -0.49
N SER A 54 22.45 -9.65 0.56
CA SER A 54 23.26 -10.20 1.64
C SER A 54 22.58 -11.35 2.41
N LEU A 55 21.25 -11.45 2.33
CA LEU A 55 20.45 -12.47 3.00
C LEU A 55 20.17 -13.70 2.13
N ARG A 56 20.53 -13.69 0.84
CA ARG A 56 20.30 -14.82 -0.05
C ARG A 56 21.54 -15.19 -0.86
N ASP A 57 21.51 -16.41 -1.37
CA ASP A 57 22.28 -16.78 -2.55
C ASP A 57 21.33 -17.42 -3.58
N ASP A 58 21.84 -17.73 -4.77
CA ASP A 58 21.06 -18.45 -5.78
C ASP A 58 21.02 -19.98 -5.52
N GLY A 59 21.14 -20.37 -4.25
CA GLY A 59 21.10 -21.75 -3.78
C GLY A 59 19.71 -22.38 -3.86
N GLU A 60 19.68 -23.70 -3.67
CA GLU A 60 18.45 -24.51 -3.73
C GLU A 60 17.35 -24.03 -2.76
N ALA A 61 17.72 -23.54 -1.57
CA ALA A 61 16.75 -23.07 -0.59
C ALA A 61 15.99 -21.81 -1.06
N PHE A 62 16.71 -20.87 -1.67
CA PHE A 62 16.13 -19.64 -2.21
C PHE A 62 15.28 -19.94 -3.45
N GLN A 63 15.80 -20.76 -4.38
CA GLN A 63 15.06 -21.15 -5.58
C GLN A 63 13.74 -21.86 -5.26
N LYS A 64 13.73 -22.76 -4.25
CA LYS A 64 12.48 -23.37 -3.74
C LYS A 64 11.53 -22.35 -3.12
N PHE A 65 12.06 -21.35 -2.42
CA PHE A 65 11.25 -20.28 -1.83
C PHE A 65 10.61 -19.42 -2.93
N LEU A 66 11.39 -18.99 -3.92
CA LEU A 66 10.93 -18.21 -5.07
C LEU A 66 9.85 -18.96 -5.88
N ILE A 67 10.10 -20.22 -6.25
CA ILE A 67 9.15 -21.05 -7.01
C ILE A 67 7.87 -21.31 -6.21
N GLY A 68 7.98 -21.54 -4.89
CA GLY A 68 6.83 -21.74 -4.01
C GLY A 68 6.08 -20.45 -3.63
N GLY A 69 6.62 -19.28 -3.94
CA GLY A 69 6.01 -17.98 -3.64
C GLY A 69 4.87 -17.60 -4.59
N ASP A 70 4.20 -16.51 -4.26
CA ASP A 70 3.00 -15.94 -4.88
C ASP A 70 3.24 -15.14 -6.18
N GLY A 71 4.46 -15.19 -6.73
CA GLY A 71 4.77 -14.52 -8.01
C GLY A 71 5.69 -13.31 -7.89
N LYS A 72 6.14 -12.99 -6.68
CA LYS A 72 7.19 -11.98 -6.43
C LYS A 72 8.50 -12.37 -7.10
N GLN A 73 9.10 -11.44 -7.83
CA GLN A 73 10.37 -11.59 -8.54
C GLN A 73 11.53 -11.22 -7.63
N LEU A 74 11.64 -11.94 -6.49
CA LEU A 74 12.65 -11.68 -5.45
C LEU A 74 14.09 -11.94 -5.92
N ASP A 75 14.25 -12.69 -7.00
CA ASP A 75 15.52 -12.94 -7.68
C ASP A 75 16.08 -11.70 -8.38
N TYR A 76 15.22 -10.75 -8.75
CA TYR A 76 15.60 -9.49 -9.41
C TYR A 76 15.10 -8.24 -8.67
N ILE A 77 14.71 -8.36 -7.39
CA ILE A 77 14.07 -7.23 -6.70
C ILE A 77 15.02 -6.03 -6.50
N ASP A 78 16.33 -6.27 -6.40
CA ASP A 78 17.30 -5.17 -6.33
C ASP A 78 17.35 -4.40 -7.66
N GLU A 79 17.42 -5.12 -8.78
CA GLU A 79 17.45 -4.56 -10.12
C GLU A 79 16.14 -3.88 -10.52
N ILE A 80 14.99 -4.43 -10.12
CA ILE A 80 13.69 -3.77 -10.28
C ILE A 80 13.68 -2.43 -9.53
N LEU A 81 14.19 -2.40 -8.30
CA LEU A 81 14.23 -1.18 -7.50
C LEU A 81 15.25 -0.16 -8.04
N GLU A 82 16.42 -0.60 -8.51
CA GLU A 82 17.41 0.28 -9.17
C GLU A 82 16.85 0.86 -10.48
N ALA A 83 16.09 0.08 -11.25
CA ALA A 83 15.40 0.57 -12.44
C ALA A 83 14.29 1.57 -12.10
N PHE A 84 13.51 1.33 -11.04
CA PHE A 84 12.51 2.29 -10.57
C PHE A 84 13.15 3.58 -10.06
N MET A 85 14.29 3.50 -9.38
CA MET A 85 15.08 4.67 -8.99
C MET A 85 15.59 5.45 -10.21
N ASN A 86 15.97 4.77 -11.29
CA ASN A 86 16.33 5.41 -12.56
C ASN A 86 15.13 6.11 -13.20
N ASP A 87 13.94 5.52 -13.17
CA ASP A 87 12.70 6.20 -13.60
C ASP A 87 12.44 7.49 -12.79
N ILE A 88 12.63 7.44 -11.47
CA ILE A 88 12.53 8.61 -10.59
C ILE A 88 13.58 9.66 -10.93
N GLU A 89 14.84 9.28 -11.15
CA GLU A 89 15.92 10.21 -11.51
C GLU A 89 15.63 10.92 -12.84
N GLN A 90 15.03 10.21 -13.80
CA GLN A 90 14.71 10.76 -15.12
C GLN A 90 13.46 11.66 -15.11
N LYS A 91 12.44 11.30 -14.33
CA LYS A 91 11.12 11.96 -14.34
C LYS A 91 10.96 12.99 -13.22
N VAL A 92 11.77 12.88 -12.16
CA VAL A 92 11.88 13.79 -11.01
C VAL A 92 10.50 14.16 -10.43
N PRO A 93 9.70 13.18 -9.97
CA PRO A 93 8.46 13.49 -9.25
C PRO A 93 8.79 14.28 -7.98
N GLU A 94 7.92 15.22 -7.60
CA GLU A 94 8.11 15.95 -6.34
C GLU A 94 8.02 15.02 -5.12
N ILE A 95 7.14 14.00 -5.19
CA ILE A 95 6.82 13.13 -4.07
C ILE A 95 6.79 11.67 -4.50
N LEU A 96 7.35 10.79 -3.68
CA LEU A 96 7.18 9.33 -3.73
C LEU A 96 6.39 8.86 -2.49
N ILE A 97 5.32 8.11 -2.72
CA ILE A 97 4.53 7.43 -1.69
C ILE A 97 4.78 5.93 -1.78
N ILE A 98 5.07 5.29 -0.64
CA ILE A 98 5.17 3.83 -0.51
C ILE A 98 4.13 3.35 0.52
N SER A 99 3.07 2.69 0.04
CA SER A 99 1.89 2.38 0.87
C SER A 99 1.98 1.09 1.69
N GLY A 100 3.12 0.41 1.76
CA GLY A 100 3.31 -0.75 2.64
C GLY A 100 4.14 -1.85 2.00
N ASP A 101 4.38 -2.90 2.79
CA ASP A 101 5.14 -4.09 2.44
C ASP A 101 6.47 -3.75 1.75
N LEU A 102 7.25 -2.97 2.50
CA LEU A 102 8.55 -2.48 2.07
C LEU A 102 9.53 -3.65 1.89
N THR A 103 9.45 -4.65 2.76
CA THR A 103 10.36 -5.80 2.81
C THR A 103 9.64 -7.12 2.58
N ASN A 104 10.39 -8.16 2.19
CA ASN A 104 9.83 -9.47 1.90
C ASN A 104 9.14 -10.10 3.12
N ASN A 105 9.87 -10.22 4.24
CA ASN A 105 9.30 -10.71 5.51
C ASN A 105 9.91 -9.99 6.72
N GLY A 106 10.09 -8.68 6.63
CA GLY A 106 10.46 -7.85 7.77
C GLY A 106 11.89 -8.08 8.23
N GLU A 107 12.79 -8.50 7.32
CA GLU A 107 14.19 -8.71 7.65
C GLU A 107 14.87 -7.36 7.93
N LYS A 108 15.57 -7.26 9.06
CA LYS A 108 16.19 -6.00 9.49
C LYS A 108 17.22 -5.48 8.47
N GLU A 109 17.99 -6.36 7.84
CA GLU A 109 18.97 -5.96 6.82
C GLU A 109 18.26 -5.39 5.59
N SER A 110 17.18 -6.03 5.12
CA SER A 110 16.34 -5.52 4.03
C SER A 110 15.80 -4.11 4.33
N HIS A 111 15.35 -3.85 5.57
CA HIS A 111 14.91 -2.52 5.96
C HIS A 111 16.02 -1.47 5.90
N ILE A 112 17.23 -1.82 6.34
CA ILE A 112 18.38 -0.92 6.36
C ILE A 112 18.83 -0.61 4.92
N GLU A 113 19.03 -1.63 4.09
CA GLU A 113 19.45 -1.48 2.70
C GLU A 113 18.40 -0.69 1.89
N LEU A 114 17.10 -0.99 2.07
CA LEU A 114 16.03 -0.22 1.44
C LEU A 114 16.04 1.25 1.89
N ALA A 115 16.21 1.53 3.19
CA ALA A 115 16.30 2.90 3.68
C ALA A 115 17.50 3.66 3.08
N GLU A 116 18.62 2.99 2.81
CA GLU A 116 19.75 3.60 2.08
C GLU A 116 19.38 3.96 0.63
N LYS A 117 18.66 3.09 -0.08
CA LYS A 117 18.13 3.38 -1.42
C LYS A 117 17.12 4.53 -1.41
N LEU A 118 16.22 4.59 -0.43
CA LEU A 118 15.28 5.71 -0.27
C LEU A 118 16.01 7.04 0.06
N ASN A 119 17.12 7.01 0.81
CA ASN A 119 17.94 8.21 0.99
C ASN A 119 18.52 8.73 -0.34
N LYS A 120 18.95 7.84 -1.25
CA LYS A 120 19.42 8.24 -2.59
C LYS A 120 18.31 8.90 -3.40
N ILE A 121 17.07 8.41 -3.29
CA ILE A 121 15.89 9.05 -3.91
C ILE A 121 15.68 10.48 -3.38
N GLU A 122 15.81 10.70 -2.06
CA GLU A 122 15.74 12.06 -1.51
C GLU A 122 16.89 12.96 -1.97
N GLU A 123 18.08 12.41 -2.15
CA GLU A 123 19.23 13.13 -2.70
C GLU A 123 19.02 13.56 -4.17
N MET A 124 18.18 12.84 -4.93
CA MET A 124 17.76 13.21 -6.29
C MET A 124 16.72 14.35 -6.31
N GLY A 125 16.13 14.69 -5.16
CA GLY A 125 15.18 15.81 -5.00
C GLY A 125 13.72 15.42 -4.80
N THR A 126 13.39 14.12 -4.82
CA THR A 126 12.05 13.60 -4.56
C THR A 126 11.83 13.40 -3.06
N THR A 127 10.75 13.92 -2.47
CA THR A 127 10.44 13.65 -1.06
C THR A 127 9.75 12.31 -0.89
N VAL A 128 10.16 11.49 0.08
CA VAL A 128 9.60 10.14 0.27
C VAL A 128 8.72 10.07 1.52
N TYR A 129 7.55 9.42 1.39
CA TYR A 129 6.65 9.10 2.51
C TYR A 129 6.32 7.61 2.52
N VAL A 130 6.49 6.97 3.67
CA VAL A 130 6.24 5.52 3.81
C VAL A 130 5.26 5.21 4.95
N THR A 131 4.55 4.09 4.85
CA THR A 131 3.82 3.41 5.93
C THR A 131 4.18 1.92 5.90
N PRO A 132 4.18 1.16 7.00
CA PRO A 132 4.44 -0.28 6.94
C PRO A 132 3.30 -1.04 6.26
N GLY A 133 3.58 -2.26 5.80
CA GLY A 133 2.59 -3.29 5.51
C GLY A 133 2.63 -4.47 6.50
N ASN A 134 1.87 -5.52 6.21
CA ASN A 134 1.71 -6.65 7.13
C ASN A 134 2.97 -7.54 7.21
N HIS A 135 3.89 -7.42 6.26
CA HIS A 135 5.15 -8.17 6.24
C HIS A 135 6.31 -7.51 7.00
N ASP A 136 6.22 -6.22 7.34
CA ASP A 136 7.40 -5.45 7.76
C ASP A 136 7.79 -5.61 9.24
N ILE A 137 6.82 -5.74 10.15
CA ILE A 137 7.07 -5.51 11.59
C ILE A 137 6.80 -6.77 12.42
N PHE A 138 7.69 -7.05 13.37
CA PHE A 138 7.63 -8.22 14.26
C PHE A 138 7.42 -9.55 13.50
N ASN A 139 7.90 -9.65 12.27
CA ASN A 139 7.57 -10.76 11.39
C ASN A 139 8.40 -12.02 11.77
N PRO A 140 7.76 -13.10 12.25
CA PRO A 140 8.46 -14.34 12.62
C PRO A 140 8.97 -15.14 11.41
N TRP A 141 8.66 -14.71 10.19
CA TRP A 141 9.10 -15.34 8.93
C TRP A 141 10.35 -14.68 8.33
N ALA A 142 11.00 -13.76 9.04
CA ALA A 142 12.27 -13.19 8.62
C ALA A 142 13.35 -14.28 8.48
N LEU A 143 13.78 -14.55 7.25
CA LEU A 143 14.69 -15.64 6.91
C LEU A 143 15.78 -15.18 5.94
N GLY A 144 16.96 -15.77 6.10
CA GLY A 144 18.00 -15.79 5.07
C GLY A 144 18.12 -17.18 4.43
N PHE A 145 18.78 -17.23 3.28
CA PHE A 145 18.94 -18.41 2.43
C PHE A 145 20.41 -18.63 2.10
N LYS A 146 20.89 -19.86 2.30
CA LYS A 146 22.27 -20.24 1.97
C LYS A 146 22.32 -21.70 1.52
N ASP A 147 22.85 -21.94 0.33
CA ASP A 147 22.94 -23.27 -0.28
C ASP A 147 21.56 -23.97 -0.26
N ASP A 148 21.41 -25.07 0.49
CA ASP A 148 20.17 -25.83 0.63
C ASP A 148 19.39 -25.54 1.93
N GLN A 149 19.81 -24.55 2.72
CA GLN A 149 19.24 -24.21 4.02
C GLN A 149 18.56 -22.82 4.07
N ARG A 150 17.55 -22.73 4.94
CA ARG A 150 16.98 -21.45 5.43
C ARG A 150 17.44 -21.23 6.86
N TYR A 151 17.72 -19.98 7.24
CA TYR A 151 18.11 -19.64 8.61
C TYR A 151 17.37 -18.40 9.10
N PRO A 152 16.99 -18.31 10.39
CA PRO A 152 16.32 -17.15 10.94
C PRO A 152 17.26 -15.93 10.93
N VAL A 153 16.69 -14.77 10.65
CA VAL A 153 17.36 -13.47 10.76
C VAL A 153 16.53 -12.53 11.63
N ASP A 154 17.15 -11.44 12.11
CA ASP A 154 16.45 -10.49 12.96
C ASP A 154 15.34 -9.77 12.16
N THR A 155 14.18 -9.63 12.80
CA THR A 155 13.13 -8.68 12.38
C THR A 155 13.19 -7.40 13.21
N ILE A 156 12.37 -6.41 12.86
CA ILE A 156 12.34 -5.10 13.52
C ILE A 156 11.08 -4.88 14.37
N THR A 157 11.18 -3.96 15.32
CA THR A 157 10.02 -3.45 16.08
C THR A 157 9.36 -2.26 15.37
N ASP A 158 8.18 -1.88 15.82
CA ASP A 158 7.51 -0.63 15.43
C ASP A 158 8.38 0.61 15.66
N LYS A 159 9.10 0.64 16.80
CA LYS A 159 10.05 1.70 17.11
C LYS A 159 11.23 1.72 16.14
N ASP A 160 11.78 0.54 15.83
CA ASP A 160 12.85 0.43 14.85
C ASP A 160 12.39 0.90 13.47
N PHE A 161 11.16 0.58 13.04
CA PHE A 161 10.59 1.06 11.78
C PHE A 161 10.60 2.59 11.71
N SER A 162 10.00 3.26 12.72
CA SER A 162 9.99 4.73 12.76
C SER A 162 11.37 5.36 12.87
N LEU A 163 12.38 4.65 13.37
CA LEU A 163 13.77 5.12 13.46
C LEU A 163 14.52 4.94 12.14
N ILE A 164 14.39 3.77 11.50
CA ILE A 164 15.01 3.45 10.21
C ILE A 164 14.45 4.38 9.13
N TYR A 165 13.12 4.49 9.08
CA TYR A 165 12.43 5.32 8.09
C TYR A 165 12.19 6.75 8.58
N ASN A 166 12.90 7.19 9.62
CA ASN A 166 12.62 8.46 10.29
C ASN A 166 12.58 9.66 9.32
N LYS A 167 13.43 9.67 8.28
CA LYS A 167 13.49 10.77 7.29
C LYS A 167 12.32 10.77 6.30
N PHE A 168 11.67 9.63 6.10
CA PHE A 168 10.69 9.43 5.04
C PHE A 168 9.26 9.63 5.58
N GLY A 169 9.03 10.82 6.13
CA GLY A 169 7.75 11.25 6.66
C GLY A 169 7.68 11.38 8.19
N TYR A 170 8.26 10.46 8.96
CA TYR A 170 8.11 10.48 10.42
C TYR A 170 8.73 11.71 11.09
N ASN A 171 9.89 12.20 10.66
CA ASN A 171 10.50 13.43 11.19
C ASN A 171 9.82 14.71 10.67
N GLU A 172 9.14 14.61 9.53
CA GLU A 172 8.41 15.69 8.85
C GLU A 172 6.93 15.78 9.29
N ALA A 173 6.45 14.79 10.05
CA ALA A 173 5.08 14.69 10.49
C ALA A 173 4.64 15.89 11.34
N ILE A 174 3.49 16.44 11.01
CA ILE A 174 2.79 17.49 11.76
C ILE A 174 2.17 16.90 13.03
N LEU A 175 1.54 15.73 12.88
CA LEU A 175 0.91 14.94 13.93
C LEU A 175 1.27 13.48 13.74
N LYS A 176 1.39 12.75 14.85
CA LYS A 176 1.60 11.30 14.88
C LYS A 176 0.52 10.69 15.76
N ASP A 177 -0.04 9.56 15.36
CA ASP A 177 -0.89 8.79 16.25
C ASP A 177 -0.03 8.19 17.39
N GLU A 178 -0.59 8.12 18.59
CA GLU A 178 0.06 7.48 19.73
C GLU A 178 -0.14 5.96 19.72
N ASN A 179 -1.08 5.45 18.90
CA ASN A 179 -1.56 4.07 18.96
C ASN A 179 -1.16 3.22 17.73
N SER A 180 -0.52 3.81 16.73
CA SER A 180 -0.03 3.16 15.52
C SER A 180 1.19 3.92 14.97
N LEU A 181 1.74 3.45 13.85
CA LEU A 181 2.74 4.20 13.08
C LEU A 181 2.11 5.22 12.10
N SER A 182 0.85 5.59 12.29
CA SER A 182 0.17 6.60 11.45
C SER A 182 0.69 8.01 11.71
N TYR A 183 0.72 8.84 10.67
CA TYR A 183 1.11 10.25 10.78
C TYR A 183 0.47 11.13 9.70
N LEU A 184 0.40 12.42 9.99
CA LEU A 184 -0.07 13.46 9.06
C LEU A 184 1.14 14.27 8.59
N ALA A 185 1.35 14.33 7.28
CA ALA A 185 2.41 15.14 6.66
C ALA A 185 1.82 16.26 5.79
N SER A 186 2.52 17.40 5.73
CA SER A 186 2.17 18.52 4.84
C SER A 186 3.27 18.73 3.80
N PRO A 187 3.31 17.93 2.72
CA PRO A 187 4.27 18.19 1.66
C PRO A 187 4.02 19.54 0.97
N SER A 188 2.75 19.96 0.82
CA SER A 188 2.37 21.28 0.31
C SER A 188 1.44 22.06 1.25
N GLU A 189 1.24 23.34 0.94
CA GLU A 189 0.33 24.21 1.68
C GLU A 189 -1.16 23.81 1.50
N ASP A 190 -1.51 23.14 0.39
CA ASP A 190 -2.87 22.78 -0.01
C ASP A 190 -3.16 21.28 -0.10
N ILE A 191 -2.15 20.41 -0.11
CA ILE A 191 -2.27 18.96 -0.16
C ILE A 191 -1.46 18.32 0.97
N TRP A 192 -2.18 17.63 1.86
CA TRP A 192 -1.63 16.90 2.99
C TRP A 192 -1.82 15.39 2.80
N LEU A 193 -0.93 14.62 3.41
CA LEU A 193 -0.95 13.17 3.35
C LEU A 193 -1.32 12.61 4.72
N LEU A 194 -2.41 11.86 4.77
CA LEU A 194 -2.80 11.07 5.93
C LEU A 194 -2.27 9.65 5.72
N MET A 195 -1.09 9.39 6.30
CA MET A 195 -0.37 8.13 6.18
C MET A 195 -0.81 7.19 7.30
N LEU A 196 -1.54 6.13 6.97
CA LEU A 196 -2.17 5.24 7.94
C LEU A 196 -1.42 3.90 8.05
N ASP A 197 -1.01 3.57 9.26
CA ASP A 197 -0.63 2.21 9.65
C ASP A 197 -1.90 1.43 9.99
N THR A 198 -2.28 0.53 9.07
CA THR A 198 -3.48 -0.30 9.18
C THR A 198 -3.16 -1.72 9.66
N ASN A 199 -1.90 -1.99 10.01
CA ASN A 199 -1.40 -3.35 10.21
C ASN A 199 -1.60 -3.84 11.63
N MET A 200 -1.73 -5.16 11.75
CA MET A 200 -1.77 -5.85 13.04
C MET A 200 -0.48 -6.65 13.20
N TYR A 201 0.48 -6.16 13.98
CA TYR A 201 1.77 -6.86 14.17
C TYR A 201 2.10 -7.27 15.61
N LEU A 202 1.42 -6.72 16.62
CA LEU A 202 1.77 -6.95 18.03
C LEU A 202 1.61 -8.41 18.49
N ASN A 203 0.81 -9.23 17.79
CA ASN A 203 0.62 -10.65 18.10
C ASN A 203 1.41 -11.59 17.17
N ASN A 204 2.15 -11.09 16.19
CA ASN A 204 2.83 -11.91 15.18
C ASN A 204 3.74 -12.97 15.82
N GLN A 205 4.56 -12.56 16.79
CA GLN A 205 5.46 -13.47 17.53
C GLN A 205 4.70 -14.53 18.35
N LYS A 206 3.52 -14.17 18.88
CA LYS A 206 2.68 -15.10 19.64
C LYS A 206 2.02 -16.14 18.73
N TYR A 207 1.62 -15.73 17.52
CA TYR A 207 0.96 -16.61 16.55
C TYR A 207 1.96 -17.43 15.72
N GLY A 208 3.19 -16.94 15.56
CA GLY A 208 4.21 -17.59 14.73
C GLY A 208 4.04 -17.32 13.23
N ASN A 209 3.18 -16.37 12.87
CA ASN A 209 2.98 -15.87 11.52
C ASN A 209 2.63 -14.37 11.56
N PRO A 210 2.94 -13.60 10.51
CA PRO A 210 2.37 -12.28 10.33
C PRO A 210 0.84 -12.39 10.17
N GLN A 211 0.10 -11.45 10.75
CA GLN A 211 -1.35 -11.35 10.54
C GLN A 211 -1.58 -10.61 9.21
N THR A 212 -2.30 -11.23 8.28
CA THR A 212 -2.61 -10.65 6.97
C THR A 212 -3.70 -9.58 7.06
N GLU A 213 -4.59 -9.68 8.05
CA GLU A 213 -5.69 -8.74 8.22
C GLU A 213 -5.26 -7.40 8.83
N GLY A 214 -5.97 -6.34 8.44
CA GLY A 214 -5.73 -4.97 8.89
C GLY A 214 -6.90 -4.38 9.65
N MET A 215 -6.63 -3.39 10.49
CA MET A 215 -7.66 -2.62 11.20
C MET A 215 -7.18 -1.22 11.55
N ILE A 216 -8.10 -0.25 11.60
CA ILE A 216 -7.89 1.04 12.26
C ILE A 216 -8.54 0.99 13.65
N LYS A 217 -7.76 1.27 14.69
CA LYS A 217 -8.25 1.31 16.08
C LYS A 217 -9.20 2.48 16.29
N GLN A 218 -10.05 2.39 17.32
CA GLN A 218 -10.99 3.47 17.64
C GLN A 218 -10.25 4.78 17.97
N GLU A 219 -9.14 4.69 18.72
CA GLU A 219 -8.29 5.81 19.07
C GLU A 219 -7.66 6.46 17.82
N THR A 220 -7.25 5.64 16.85
CA THR A 220 -6.73 6.12 15.57
C THR A 220 -7.82 6.79 14.73
N LEU A 221 -9.08 6.29 14.74
CA LEU A 221 -10.21 6.97 14.08
C LEU A 221 -10.48 8.35 14.69
N GLU A 222 -10.36 8.50 16.00
CA GLU A 222 -10.48 9.79 16.70
C GLU A 222 -9.33 10.72 16.30
N TRP A 223 -8.10 10.22 16.24
CA TRP A 223 -6.94 10.97 15.77
C TRP A 223 -7.07 11.41 14.30
N ILE A 224 -7.67 10.59 13.42
CA ILE A 224 -7.96 10.98 12.03
C ILE A 224 -8.91 12.19 11.97
N GLN A 225 -9.90 12.27 12.87
CA GLN A 225 -10.78 13.44 12.96
C GLN A 225 -10.01 14.70 13.34
N GLU A 226 -9.07 14.60 14.30
CA GLU A 226 -8.19 15.71 14.67
C GLU A 226 -7.33 16.18 13.49
N CYS A 227 -6.76 15.24 12.73
CA CYS A 227 -5.99 15.53 11.52
C CYS A 227 -6.82 16.26 10.46
N SER A 228 -8.05 15.81 10.22
CA SER A 228 -8.96 16.43 9.25
C SER A 228 -9.38 17.85 9.67
N VAL A 229 -9.65 18.08 10.96
CA VAL A 229 -9.90 19.43 11.48
C VAL A 229 -8.69 20.33 11.25
N LEU A 230 -7.48 19.86 11.57
CA LEU A 230 -6.26 20.64 11.39
C LEU A 230 -6.01 20.99 9.92
N ALA A 231 -6.15 20.03 9.00
CA ALA A 231 -6.00 20.28 7.57
C ALA A 231 -7.03 21.31 7.07
N LYS A 232 -8.29 21.17 7.48
CA LYS A 232 -9.36 22.12 7.13
C LYS A 232 -9.11 23.53 7.66
N GLU A 233 -8.61 23.66 8.90
CA GLU A 233 -8.23 24.96 9.47
C GLU A 233 -7.08 25.63 8.70
N ASN A 234 -6.23 24.84 8.03
CA ASN A 234 -5.13 25.31 7.20
C ASN A 234 -5.49 25.37 5.69
N GLY A 235 -6.73 25.03 5.32
CA GLY A 235 -7.18 25.07 3.93
C GLY A 235 -6.57 23.97 3.04
N ALA A 236 -6.09 22.88 3.63
CA ALA A 236 -5.50 21.76 2.91
C ALA A 236 -6.50 20.61 2.70
N GLU A 237 -6.41 19.99 1.53
CA GLU A 237 -7.04 18.70 1.22
C GLU A 237 -6.17 17.56 1.76
N ILE A 238 -6.78 16.42 2.08
CA ILE A 238 -6.08 15.21 2.49
C ILE A 238 -6.21 14.13 1.41
N ILE A 239 -5.06 13.55 1.03
CA ILE A 239 -4.98 12.25 0.36
C ILE A 239 -4.72 11.19 1.44
N THR A 240 -5.53 10.14 1.48
CA THR A 240 -5.33 9.04 2.44
C THR A 240 -4.44 7.98 1.81
N VAL A 241 -3.46 7.49 2.55
CA VAL A 241 -2.57 6.41 2.14
C VAL A 241 -2.64 5.31 3.18
N MET A 242 -2.87 4.07 2.76
CA MET A 242 -2.96 2.91 3.64
C MET A 242 -2.50 1.65 2.93
N HIS A 243 -2.05 0.63 3.67
CA HIS A 243 -1.61 -0.62 3.05
C HIS A 243 -2.79 -1.48 2.59
N HIS A 244 -3.61 -1.93 3.54
CA HIS A 244 -4.87 -2.63 3.28
C HIS A 244 -5.83 -1.77 2.47
N ASN A 245 -6.70 -2.41 1.68
CA ASN A 245 -7.69 -1.70 0.88
C ASN A 245 -8.82 -1.13 1.75
N LEU A 246 -9.34 0.03 1.35
CA LEU A 246 -10.56 0.62 1.90
C LEU A 246 -11.80 -0.06 1.34
N LEU A 247 -11.80 -0.38 0.05
CA LEU A 247 -12.89 -1.05 -0.67
C LEU A 247 -12.49 -2.47 -1.08
N ASP A 248 -13.49 -3.27 -1.44
CA ASP A 248 -13.26 -4.61 -1.99
C ASP A 248 -12.84 -4.48 -3.46
N HIS A 249 -11.58 -4.78 -3.78
CA HIS A 249 -11.05 -4.85 -5.16
C HIS A 249 -11.25 -6.23 -5.79
N SER A 250 -11.95 -7.13 -5.09
CA SER A 250 -12.27 -8.46 -5.59
C SER A 250 -13.45 -9.03 -4.83
N GLU A 251 -14.47 -9.50 -5.56
CA GLU A 251 -15.60 -10.21 -4.94
C GLU A 251 -15.18 -11.50 -4.21
N ILE A 252 -14.00 -12.03 -4.54
CA ILE A 252 -13.49 -13.31 -4.03
C ILE A 252 -12.33 -13.13 -3.05
N LEU A 253 -11.52 -12.07 -3.22
CA LEU A 253 -10.33 -11.78 -2.41
C LEU A 253 -10.49 -10.52 -1.54
N SER A 254 -11.54 -10.47 -0.70
CA SER A 254 -11.73 -9.34 0.24
C SER A 254 -11.29 -9.65 1.67
N GLU A 255 -11.47 -10.88 2.17
CA GLU A 255 -11.11 -11.25 3.53
C GLU A 255 -9.59 -11.19 3.74
N GLY A 256 -9.15 -10.35 4.69
CA GLY A 256 -7.74 -10.12 4.98
C GLY A 256 -7.06 -9.11 4.04
N PHE A 257 -7.70 -8.69 2.95
CA PHE A 257 -7.19 -7.67 2.03
C PHE A 257 -7.84 -6.32 2.28
N THR A 258 -9.17 -6.29 2.26
CA THR A 258 -9.95 -5.13 2.68
C THR A 258 -9.85 -4.97 4.19
N ILE A 259 -9.69 -3.73 4.64
CA ILE A 259 -9.54 -3.43 6.05
C ILE A 259 -10.77 -3.90 6.86
N ASN A 260 -10.51 -4.51 8.01
CA ASN A 260 -11.59 -4.96 8.88
C ASN A 260 -12.45 -3.78 9.32
N SER A 261 -13.77 -4.00 9.32
CA SER A 261 -14.77 -2.96 9.64
C SER A 261 -14.70 -1.74 8.71
N ASN A 262 -14.39 -1.92 7.42
CA ASN A 262 -14.35 -0.86 6.41
C ASN A 262 -15.60 0.04 6.41
N GLU A 263 -16.80 -0.49 6.64
CA GLU A 263 -18.04 0.30 6.73
C GLU A 263 -17.95 1.45 7.75
N LYS A 264 -17.30 1.18 8.90
CA LYS A 264 -17.09 2.16 9.96
C LYS A 264 -16.02 3.18 9.57
N VAL A 265 -14.96 2.74 8.91
CA VAL A 265 -13.92 3.63 8.37
C VAL A 265 -14.54 4.57 7.33
N LEU A 266 -15.36 4.04 6.41
CA LEU A 266 -16.11 4.79 5.41
C LEU A 266 -17.11 5.78 6.02
N GLU A 267 -17.77 5.45 7.15
CA GLU A 267 -18.62 6.40 7.87
C GLU A 267 -17.80 7.60 8.36
N VAL A 268 -16.66 7.35 9.02
CA VAL A 268 -15.77 8.42 9.50
C VAL A 268 -15.20 9.23 8.33
N PHE A 269 -14.73 8.58 7.27
CA PHE A 269 -14.15 9.25 6.11
C PHE A 269 -15.21 10.12 5.40
N SER A 270 -16.45 9.64 5.30
CA SER A 270 -17.57 10.43 4.78
C SER A 270 -17.83 11.70 5.57
N ASP A 271 -17.93 11.58 6.89
CA ASP A 271 -18.19 12.73 7.77
C ASP A 271 -17.05 13.78 7.70
N LEU A 272 -15.84 13.34 7.37
CA LEU A 272 -14.63 14.18 7.24
C LEU A 272 -14.37 14.68 5.81
N GLY A 273 -15.11 14.20 4.80
CA GLY A 273 -14.86 14.53 3.39
C GLY A 273 -13.61 13.88 2.79
N LEU A 274 -13.07 12.83 3.43
CA LEU A 274 -11.98 12.01 2.90
C LEU A 274 -12.59 10.99 1.93
N ASN A 275 -12.14 10.94 0.69
CA ASN A 275 -12.78 10.11 -0.34
C ASN A 275 -11.83 9.62 -1.44
N LEU A 276 -10.52 9.80 -1.26
CA LEU A 276 -9.50 9.19 -2.09
C LEU A 276 -8.52 8.47 -1.17
N ALA A 277 -8.44 7.15 -1.34
CA ALA A 277 -7.45 6.29 -0.74
C ALA A 277 -6.47 5.79 -1.82
N LEU A 278 -5.19 5.78 -1.48
CA LEU A 278 -4.14 5.10 -2.22
C LEU A 278 -3.74 3.86 -1.40
N SER A 279 -3.96 2.67 -1.95
CA SER A 279 -3.74 1.40 -1.28
C SER A 279 -2.89 0.42 -2.08
N GLY A 280 -2.57 -0.73 -1.47
CA GLY A 280 -1.79 -1.82 -2.05
C GLY A 280 -2.29 -3.18 -1.56
N HIS A 281 -1.39 -4.06 -1.10
CA HIS A 281 -1.66 -5.33 -0.40
C HIS A 281 -2.26 -6.45 -1.27
N VAL A 282 -3.28 -6.15 -2.07
CA VAL A 282 -3.91 -7.09 -3.01
C VAL A 282 -3.03 -7.38 -4.24
N HIS A 283 -1.97 -6.60 -4.45
CA HIS A 283 -0.98 -6.66 -5.54
C HIS A 283 -1.51 -6.45 -6.97
N ILE A 284 -2.82 -6.53 -7.21
CA ILE A 284 -3.44 -6.21 -8.50
C ILE A 284 -3.49 -4.69 -8.70
N GLN A 285 -3.36 -4.25 -9.95
CA GLN A 285 -3.69 -2.87 -10.32
C GLN A 285 -5.21 -2.77 -10.48
N ASP A 286 -5.88 -2.02 -9.61
CA ASP A 286 -7.34 -1.93 -9.61
C ASP A 286 -7.82 -0.58 -9.04
N ILE A 287 -8.89 -0.02 -9.59
CA ILE A 287 -9.51 1.20 -9.07
C ILE A 287 -11.00 0.99 -8.84
N CYS A 288 -11.37 0.92 -7.57
CA CYS A 288 -12.75 0.78 -7.15
C CYS A 288 -13.38 2.11 -6.73
N SER A 289 -14.70 2.24 -6.93
CA SER A 289 -15.49 3.33 -6.38
C SER A 289 -16.71 2.84 -5.59
N TYR A 290 -17.12 3.65 -4.62
CA TYR A 290 -18.30 3.38 -3.81
C TYR A 290 -19.10 4.65 -3.54
N GLU A 291 -20.36 4.65 -3.97
CA GLU A 291 -21.29 5.74 -3.70
C GLU A 291 -21.93 5.57 -2.30
N LYS A 292 -21.58 6.44 -1.35
CA LYS A 292 -22.24 6.48 -0.04
C LYS A 292 -23.27 7.60 0.02
N VAL A 293 -24.51 7.24 0.32
CA VAL A 293 -25.54 8.23 0.67
C VAL A 293 -25.46 8.51 2.17
N ASN A 294 -25.09 9.74 2.52
CA ASN A 294 -24.98 10.13 3.92
C ASN A 294 -26.34 10.43 4.57
N LYS A 295 -26.34 10.67 5.89
CA LYS A 295 -27.56 10.93 6.69
C LYS A 295 -28.35 12.17 6.24
N SER A 296 -27.75 13.08 5.46
CA SER A 296 -28.41 14.24 4.87
C SER A 296 -28.95 14.03 3.44
N ASN A 297 -29.00 12.77 2.95
CA ASN A 297 -29.39 12.41 1.58
C ASN A 297 -28.52 13.08 0.50
N THR A 298 -27.27 13.38 0.82
CA THR A 298 -26.27 13.78 -0.18
C THR A 298 -25.37 12.59 -0.46
N SER A 299 -25.15 12.32 -1.73
CA SER A 299 -24.25 11.28 -2.19
C SER A 299 -22.80 11.78 -2.16
N GLN A 300 -21.89 10.91 -1.75
CA GLN A 300 -20.44 11.11 -1.81
C GLN A 300 -19.81 9.86 -2.42
N GLU A 301 -19.06 10.04 -3.50
CA GLU A 301 -18.28 8.99 -4.14
C GLU A 301 -16.92 8.86 -3.43
N PHE A 302 -16.56 7.62 -3.08
CA PHE A 302 -15.25 7.21 -2.58
C PHE A 302 -14.50 6.52 -3.69
N TYR A 303 -13.19 6.74 -3.73
CA TYR A 303 -12.29 6.06 -4.64
C TYR A 303 -11.16 5.42 -3.85
N ASP A 304 -10.85 4.18 -4.18
CA ASP A 304 -9.69 3.45 -3.69
C ASP A 304 -8.86 3.03 -4.90
N ILE A 305 -7.62 3.47 -4.95
CA ILE A 305 -6.67 3.13 -6.01
C ILE A 305 -5.69 2.13 -5.41
N ALA A 306 -5.89 0.84 -5.70
CA ALA A 306 -4.92 -0.19 -5.39
C ALA A 306 -3.84 -0.18 -6.49
N THR A 307 -2.65 0.29 -6.15
CA THR A 307 -1.52 0.23 -7.08
C THR A 307 -0.96 -1.20 -7.08
N SER A 308 -0.64 -1.74 -8.26
CA SER A 308 -0.03 -3.08 -8.30
C SER A 308 1.29 -3.15 -7.54
N SER A 309 1.65 -4.36 -7.09
CA SER A 309 2.92 -4.59 -6.40
C SER A 309 4.12 -4.35 -7.30
N LEU A 310 5.11 -3.60 -6.81
CA LEU A 310 6.37 -3.40 -7.53
C LEU A 310 7.14 -4.71 -7.74
N SER A 311 6.95 -5.70 -6.87
CA SER A 311 7.66 -6.98 -6.93
C SER A 311 6.98 -8.04 -7.81
N VAL A 312 5.76 -7.81 -8.27
CA VAL A 312 4.97 -8.76 -9.06
C VAL A 312 4.74 -8.20 -10.47
N TYR A 313 4.60 -9.09 -11.47
CA TYR A 313 4.24 -8.64 -12.82
C TYR A 313 2.97 -7.77 -12.76
N PRO A 314 2.93 -6.63 -13.47
CA PRO A 314 3.87 -6.21 -14.52
C PRO A 314 4.98 -5.22 -14.09
N GLN A 315 5.28 -5.09 -12.79
CA GLN A 315 6.17 -4.04 -12.27
C GLN A 315 5.66 -2.64 -12.65
N GLN A 316 4.44 -2.32 -12.23
CA GLN A 316 3.84 -1.00 -12.43
C GLN A 316 3.97 -0.13 -11.17
N TYR A 317 3.99 1.18 -11.38
CA TYR A 317 3.80 2.17 -10.34
C TYR A 317 2.77 3.21 -10.80
N GLY A 318 2.11 3.85 -9.85
CA GLY A 318 1.14 4.89 -10.10
C GLY A 318 1.81 6.26 -10.25
N LYS A 319 1.31 7.07 -11.17
CA LYS A 319 1.63 8.48 -11.29
C LYS A 319 0.36 9.30 -11.09
N LEU A 320 0.36 10.16 -10.07
CA LEU A 320 -0.75 11.05 -9.76
C LEU A 320 -0.32 12.49 -9.97
N ASP A 321 -0.93 13.18 -10.93
CA ASP A 321 -0.69 14.60 -11.18
C ASP A 321 -1.80 15.43 -10.52
N TYR A 322 -1.43 16.27 -9.55
CA TYR A 322 -2.29 17.29 -8.98
C TYR A 322 -2.20 18.60 -9.79
N SER A 323 -3.36 19.07 -10.26
CA SER A 323 -3.49 20.33 -10.97
C SER A 323 -4.35 21.31 -10.18
N PRO A 324 -3.75 22.29 -9.48
CA PRO A 324 -4.49 23.26 -8.68
C PRO A 324 -5.39 24.16 -9.52
N GLU A 325 -4.95 24.54 -10.73
CA GLU A 325 -5.76 25.35 -11.66
C GLU A 325 -7.08 24.69 -12.06
N ARG A 326 -7.08 23.35 -12.12
CA ARG A 326 -8.25 22.54 -12.49
C ARG A 326 -8.94 21.95 -11.27
N ASN A 327 -8.36 22.10 -10.08
CA ASN A 327 -8.74 21.40 -8.87
C ASN A 327 -9.00 19.91 -9.16
N SER A 328 -7.99 19.21 -9.68
CA SER A 328 -8.19 17.82 -10.13
C SER A 328 -6.94 16.98 -9.93
N TYR A 329 -7.15 15.70 -9.67
CA TYR A 329 -6.13 14.67 -9.74
C TYR A 329 -6.28 13.89 -11.05
N THR A 330 -5.15 13.53 -11.67
CA THR A 330 -5.11 12.58 -12.79
C THR A 330 -4.11 11.49 -12.46
N TYR A 331 -4.61 10.27 -12.31
CA TYR A 331 -3.83 9.08 -12.07
C TYR A 331 -3.64 8.32 -13.38
N SER A 332 -2.42 7.82 -13.60
CA SER A 332 -2.11 6.85 -14.63
C SER A 332 -1.04 5.89 -14.14
N THR A 333 -1.00 4.67 -14.64
CA THR A 333 0.09 3.74 -14.37
C THR A 333 1.24 3.91 -15.35
N GLU A 334 2.45 3.60 -14.90
CA GLU A 334 3.65 3.44 -15.74
C GLU A 334 4.36 2.13 -15.36
N PHE A 335 5.00 1.49 -16.33
CA PHE A 335 5.85 0.32 -16.08
C PHE A 335 7.26 0.77 -15.72
N VAL A 336 7.91 0.06 -14.79
CA VAL A 336 9.34 0.24 -14.51
C VAL A 336 10.17 -0.16 -15.74
N ASP A 337 11.04 0.73 -16.22
CA ASP A 337 11.89 0.45 -17.39
C ASP A 337 13.15 -0.36 -17.02
N VAL A 338 12.95 -1.60 -16.56
CA VAL A 338 14.05 -2.52 -16.19
C VAL A 338 14.96 -2.81 -17.38
N GLU A 339 14.38 -2.98 -18.58
CA GLU A 339 15.16 -3.23 -19.79
C GLU A 339 16.03 -2.04 -20.20
N GLY A 340 15.49 -0.82 -20.13
CA GLY A 340 16.21 0.41 -20.39
C GLY A 340 17.37 0.59 -19.41
N TRP A 341 17.08 0.48 -18.10
CA TRP A 341 18.09 0.55 -17.04
C TRP A 341 19.20 -0.49 -17.22
N SER A 342 18.83 -1.75 -17.51
CA SER A 342 19.78 -2.85 -17.72
C SER A 342 20.73 -2.57 -18.88
N LYS A 343 20.20 -2.11 -20.01
CA LYS A 343 20.98 -1.75 -21.21
C LYS A 343 21.89 -0.55 -20.97
N GLU A 344 21.40 0.48 -20.28
CA GLU A 344 22.17 1.69 -19.94
C GLU A 344 23.35 1.38 -19.02
N ASN A 345 23.19 0.43 -18.11
CA ASN A 345 24.23 -0.01 -17.16
C ASN A 345 25.12 -1.14 -17.71
N GLY A 346 24.88 -1.61 -18.93
CA GLY A 346 25.68 -2.66 -19.57
C GLY A 346 25.58 -4.02 -18.88
N VAL A 347 24.44 -4.30 -18.24
CA VAL A 347 24.14 -5.59 -17.60
C VAL A 347 24.02 -6.67 -18.66
N LEU A 348 24.68 -7.81 -18.45
CA LEU A 348 24.76 -8.90 -19.44
C LEU A 348 23.70 -9.99 -19.27
N ASP A 349 22.87 -9.91 -18.22
CA ASP A 349 21.79 -10.86 -17.99
C ASP A 349 20.69 -10.72 -19.06
N GLU A 350 20.41 -11.80 -19.78
CA GLU A 350 19.39 -11.81 -20.84
C GLU A 350 17.97 -11.61 -20.28
N ASN A 351 17.68 -12.10 -19.08
CA ASN A 351 16.38 -11.90 -18.43
C ASN A 351 16.16 -10.40 -18.15
N LEU A 352 17.16 -9.69 -17.63
CA LEU A 352 17.05 -8.25 -17.39
C LEU A 352 16.99 -7.42 -18.69
N ASN A 353 17.60 -7.91 -19.78
CA ASN A 353 17.56 -7.23 -21.09
C ASN A 353 16.27 -7.48 -21.89
N GLU A 354 15.52 -8.54 -21.56
CA GLU A 354 14.18 -8.88 -22.07
C GLU A 354 13.17 -9.00 -20.91
N PHE A 355 13.28 -8.10 -19.91
CA PHE A 355 12.62 -8.25 -18.63
C PHE A 355 11.10 -8.33 -18.72
N GLY A 356 10.46 -7.55 -19.60
CA GLY A 356 9.00 -7.64 -19.74
C GLY A 356 8.53 -9.03 -20.16
N LYS A 357 9.31 -9.71 -21.00
CA LYS A 357 9.04 -11.09 -21.41
C LYS A 357 9.37 -12.09 -20.30
N TYR A 358 10.48 -11.90 -19.59
CA TYR A 358 10.82 -12.71 -18.41
C TYR A 358 9.70 -12.67 -17.37
N ALA A 359 9.32 -11.46 -16.93
CA ALA A 359 8.29 -11.20 -15.94
C ALA A 359 6.93 -11.82 -16.33
N TYR A 360 6.51 -11.61 -17.60
CA TYR A 360 5.29 -12.20 -18.14
C TYR A 360 5.30 -13.73 -18.07
N THR A 361 6.41 -14.35 -18.47
CA THR A 361 6.56 -15.81 -18.46
C THR A 361 6.61 -16.34 -17.03
N PHE A 362 7.42 -15.75 -16.15
CA PHE A 362 7.56 -16.17 -14.76
C PHE A 362 6.22 -16.14 -14.02
N PHE A 363 5.50 -15.02 -14.09
CA PHE A 363 4.21 -14.87 -13.43
C PHE A 363 3.12 -15.74 -14.08
N GLY A 364 3.08 -15.75 -15.41
CA GLY A 364 2.11 -16.52 -16.17
C GLY A 364 2.24 -18.03 -15.97
N ASP A 365 3.46 -18.55 -15.92
CA ASP A 365 3.71 -19.99 -15.75
C ASP A 365 3.32 -20.45 -14.34
N LYS A 366 3.50 -19.61 -13.31
CA LYS A 366 2.96 -19.87 -11.96
C LYS A 366 1.44 -19.99 -11.96
N ALA A 367 0.74 -19.04 -12.59
CA ALA A 367 -0.72 -19.10 -12.71
C ALA A 367 -1.15 -20.37 -13.47
N TYR A 368 -0.49 -20.66 -14.59
CA TYR A 368 -0.72 -21.88 -15.36
C TYR A 368 -0.56 -23.15 -14.51
N ASP A 369 0.57 -23.28 -13.80
CA ASP A 369 0.88 -24.46 -12.98
C ASP A 369 -0.11 -24.62 -11.83
N MET A 370 -0.54 -23.53 -11.21
CA MET A 370 -1.58 -23.53 -10.18
C MET A 370 -2.88 -24.14 -10.71
N ALA A 371 -3.38 -23.67 -11.86
CA ALA A 371 -4.59 -24.21 -12.46
C ALA A 371 -4.42 -25.66 -12.92
N TYR A 372 -3.31 -25.99 -13.58
CA TYR A 372 -3.08 -27.34 -14.09
C TYR A 372 -2.97 -28.37 -12.95
N ASN A 373 -2.28 -28.03 -11.86
CA ASN A 373 -2.18 -28.87 -10.67
C ASN A 373 -3.54 -29.06 -10.01
N PHE A 374 -4.30 -27.98 -9.80
CA PHE A 374 -5.67 -28.04 -9.28
C PHE A 374 -6.58 -28.96 -10.13
N LEU A 375 -6.50 -28.86 -11.45
CA LEU A 375 -7.31 -29.70 -12.36
C LEU A 375 -6.84 -31.16 -12.37
N THR A 376 -5.56 -31.41 -12.13
CA THR A 376 -4.99 -32.76 -12.05
C THR A 376 -5.44 -33.49 -10.80
N GLU A 377 -5.56 -32.79 -9.67
CA GLU A 377 -6.08 -33.37 -8.44
C GLU A 377 -7.57 -33.74 -8.54
N ASN A 378 -8.34 -33.01 -9.35
CA ASN A 378 -9.79 -33.19 -9.49
C ASN A 378 -10.22 -34.20 -10.59
N ASN A 379 -9.30 -34.70 -11.43
CA ASN A 379 -9.45 -35.82 -12.39
C ASN A 379 -10.69 -35.87 -13.30
N ASN A 380 -11.37 -34.74 -13.52
CA ASN A 380 -12.60 -34.67 -14.33
C ASN A 380 -12.37 -34.27 -15.80
N TYR A 381 -11.14 -33.92 -16.16
CA TYR A 381 -10.76 -33.39 -17.47
C TYR A 381 -9.64 -34.21 -18.09
N ASP A 382 -9.65 -34.35 -19.42
CA ASP A 382 -8.51 -34.90 -20.13
C ASP A 382 -7.32 -33.93 -20.16
N ASP A 383 -6.16 -34.42 -20.58
CA ASP A 383 -4.92 -33.63 -20.56
C ASP A 383 -5.01 -32.37 -21.45
N ARG A 384 -5.66 -32.48 -22.62
CA ARG A 384 -5.83 -31.34 -23.53
C ARG A 384 -6.74 -30.30 -22.90
N GLU A 385 -7.84 -30.71 -22.28
CA GLU A 385 -8.77 -29.82 -21.57
C GLU A 385 -8.05 -29.09 -20.42
N LYS A 386 -7.25 -29.80 -19.62
CA LYS A 386 -6.44 -29.19 -18.55
C LYS A 386 -5.51 -28.12 -19.08
N HIS A 387 -4.78 -28.40 -20.17
CA HIS A 387 -3.92 -27.42 -20.83
C HIS A 387 -4.70 -26.17 -21.28
N MET A 388 -5.86 -26.35 -21.93
CA MET A 388 -6.69 -25.23 -22.38
C MET A 388 -7.21 -24.38 -21.22
N MET A 389 -7.68 -25.01 -20.15
CA MET A 389 -8.18 -24.32 -18.96
C MET A 389 -7.06 -23.58 -18.21
N ALA A 390 -5.89 -24.20 -18.05
CA ALA A 390 -4.74 -23.57 -17.41
C ALA A 390 -4.19 -22.37 -18.22
N GLU A 391 -4.13 -22.48 -19.55
CA GLU A 391 -3.79 -21.36 -20.43
C GLU A 391 -4.80 -20.21 -20.36
N THR A 392 -6.10 -20.53 -20.24
CA THR A 392 -7.13 -19.51 -20.03
C THR A 392 -6.90 -18.78 -18.71
N PHE A 393 -6.65 -19.50 -17.61
CA PHE A 393 -6.40 -18.87 -16.32
C PHE A 393 -5.14 -18.00 -16.34
N LYS A 394 -4.03 -18.49 -16.89
CA LYS A 394 -2.80 -17.71 -17.08
C LYS A 394 -3.07 -16.36 -17.72
N LYS A 395 -3.81 -16.34 -18.83
CA LYS A 395 -4.10 -15.11 -19.58
C LYS A 395 -5.02 -14.15 -18.82
N LEU A 396 -6.02 -14.67 -18.12
CA LEU A 396 -6.92 -13.86 -17.30
C LEU A 396 -6.17 -13.26 -16.10
N ASN A 397 -5.40 -14.07 -15.38
CA ASN A 397 -4.66 -13.64 -14.20
C ASN A 397 -3.62 -12.57 -14.53
N ILE A 398 -2.90 -12.71 -15.65
CA ILE A 398 -1.98 -11.68 -16.15
C ILE A 398 -2.73 -10.37 -16.40
N LYS A 399 -3.91 -10.43 -17.03
CA LYS A 399 -4.69 -9.25 -17.38
C LYS A 399 -5.27 -8.55 -16.15
N TYR A 400 -5.68 -9.31 -15.16
CA TYR A 400 -6.18 -8.81 -13.89
C TYR A 400 -5.09 -8.10 -13.08
N PHE A 401 -3.90 -8.68 -12.95
CA PHE A 401 -2.78 -8.03 -12.26
C PHE A 401 -2.27 -6.77 -12.99
N GLU A 402 -2.44 -6.69 -14.31
CA GLU A 402 -2.12 -5.51 -15.14
C GLU A 402 -3.23 -4.44 -15.13
N GLY A 403 -4.41 -4.70 -14.56
CA GLY A 403 -5.58 -3.81 -14.62
C GLY A 403 -6.17 -3.63 -16.03
N THR A 404 -6.06 -4.66 -16.88
CA THR A 404 -6.52 -4.63 -18.29
C THR A 404 -7.46 -5.78 -18.63
N ASP A 405 -8.13 -6.33 -17.63
CA ASP A 405 -9.17 -7.35 -17.68
C ASP A 405 -10.38 -6.93 -18.56
N ASN A 406 -10.60 -5.63 -18.74
CA ASN A 406 -11.52 -5.09 -19.76
C ASN A 406 -11.17 -5.48 -21.23
N THR A 407 -9.97 -6.00 -21.50
CA THR A 407 -9.52 -6.48 -22.83
C THR A 407 -9.60 -7.99 -23.04
N THR A 408 -10.39 -8.71 -22.23
CA THR A 408 -10.42 -10.18 -22.21
C THR A 408 -11.35 -10.85 -23.23
N GLU A 409 -11.99 -10.10 -24.15
CA GLU A 409 -13.01 -10.62 -25.10
C GLU A 409 -12.57 -11.89 -25.86
N LYS A 410 -11.31 -11.96 -26.32
CA LYS A 410 -10.80 -13.15 -27.02
C LYS A 410 -10.59 -14.35 -26.08
N ILE A 411 -10.28 -14.09 -24.82
CA ILE A 411 -10.01 -15.12 -23.81
C ILE A 411 -11.33 -15.74 -23.35
N ILE A 412 -12.35 -14.93 -23.10
CA ILE A 412 -13.68 -15.41 -22.66
C ILE A 412 -14.42 -16.19 -23.74
N ASN A 413 -14.08 -15.97 -25.02
CA ASN A 413 -14.60 -16.73 -26.14
C ASN A 413 -13.80 -18.02 -26.45
N SER A 414 -12.81 -18.38 -25.62
CA SER A 414 -11.98 -19.57 -25.82
C SER A 414 -12.64 -20.85 -25.32
N GLU A 415 -12.24 -21.99 -25.90
CA GLU A 415 -12.67 -23.34 -25.45
C GLU A 415 -12.33 -23.58 -23.97
N GLY A 416 -11.16 -23.15 -23.52
CA GLY A 416 -10.74 -23.24 -22.12
C GLY A 416 -11.62 -22.46 -21.15
N PHE A 417 -12.14 -21.29 -21.56
CA PHE A 417 -13.06 -20.52 -20.73
C PHE A 417 -14.44 -21.17 -20.61
N MET A 418 -14.99 -21.71 -21.72
CA MET A 418 -16.24 -22.47 -21.67
C MET A 418 -16.14 -23.67 -20.72
N LEU A 419 -15.00 -24.37 -20.72
CA LEU A 419 -14.74 -25.46 -19.76
C LEU A 419 -14.74 -24.97 -18.29
N TRP A 420 -14.20 -23.77 -18.01
CA TRP A 420 -14.29 -23.17 -16.67
C TRP A 420 -15.72 -22.79 -16.28
N GLN A 421 -16.53 -22.29 -17.22
CA GLN A 421 -17.93 -21.97 -16.94
C GLN A 421 -18.73 -23.21 -16.53
N GLU A 422 -18.49 -24.33 -17.22
CA GLU A 422 -19.12 -25.63 -16.96
C GLU A 422 -18.50 -26.40 -15.79
N ALA A 423 -17.34 -25.95 -15.29
CA ALA A 423 -16.64 -26.60 -14.18
C ALA A 423 -17.46 -26.62 -12.89
N SER A 424 -17.18 -27.62 -12.05
CA SER A 424 -17.79 -27.70 -10.72
C SER A 424 -17.42 -26.49 -9.87
N PRO A 425 -18.32 -26.02 -8.97
CA PRO A 425 -18.03 -24.91 -8.07
C PRO A 425 -16.75 -25.16 -7.27
N SER A 426 -15.84 -24.20 -7.30
CA SER A 426 -14.58 -24.20 -6.56
C SER A 426 -14.08 -22.76 -6.42
N PHE A 427 -13.17 -22.53 -5.48
CA PHE A 427 -12.55 -21.21 -5.30
C PHE A 427 -11.92 -20.70 -6.61
N LEU A 428 -11.08 -21.52 -7.26
CA LEU A 428 -10.39 -21.11 -8.49
C LEU A 428 -11.38 -20.79 -9.62
N ARG A 429 -12.46 -21.58 -9.75
CA ARG A 429 -13.53 -21.25 -10.70
C ARG A 429 -14.18 -19.91 -10.36
N SER A 430 -14.54 -19.67 -9.10
CA SER A 430 -15.17 -18.41 -8.69
C SER A 430 -14.25 -17.22 -8.94
N TYR A 431 -12.95 -17.35 -8.64
CA TYR A 431 -11.94 -16.34 -8.93
C TYR A 431 -11.82 -16.04 -10.42
N ILE A 432 -11.77 -17.07 -11.28
CA ILE A 432 -11.74 -16.88 -12.74
C ILE A 432 -13.01 -16.17 -13.24
N MET A 433 -14.16 -16.49 -12.65
CA MET A 433 -15.42 -15.83 -13.03
C MET A 433 -15.49 -14.39 -12.54
N SER A 434 -14.90 -14.06 -11.38
CA SER A 434 -14.89 -12.69 -10.86
C SER A 434 -14.04 -11.76 -11.71
N ILE A 435 -12.89 -12.22 -12.22
CA ILE A 435 -12.05 -11.44 -13.17
C ILE A 435 -12.84 -11.08 -14.43
N TYR A 436 -13.78 -11.94 -14.85
CA TYR A 436 -14.60 -11.68 -16.03
C TYR A 436 -15.76 -10.71 -15.76
N SER A 437 -16.32 -10.74 -14.55
CA SER A 437 -17.49 -9.94 -14.20
C SER A 437 -17.14 -8.56 -13.65
N ASP A 438 -15.86 -8.19 -13.70
CA ASP A 438 -15.44 -6.85 -13.32
C ASP A 438 -15.99 -5.83 -14.33
N ASP A 439 -16.80 -4.90 -13.82
CA ASP A 439 -17.52 -3.86 -14.57
C ASP A 439 -17.20 -2.48 -13.96
N ASP A 440 -16.01 -2.34 -13.39
CA ASP A 440 -15.53 -1.15 -12.69
C ASP A 440 -14.99 -0.07 -13.65
N ILE A 441 -14.20 0.86 -13.12
CA ILE A 441 -13.64 1.98 -13.89
C ILE A 441 -12.31 1.57 -14.54
N ASP A 442 -11.71 2.43 -15.35
CA ASP A 442 -10.39 2.13 -15.93
C ASP A 442 -9.30 2.09 -14.84
N ASP A 443 -8.77 0.91 -14.55
CA ASP A 443 -7.77 0.67 -13.49
C ASP A 443 -6.42 1.35 -13.72
N ASN A 444 -6.15 1.71 -14.98
CA ASN A 444 -4.88 2.30 -15.37
C ASN A 444 -4.99 3.81 -15.59
N ASN A 445 -6.20 4.38 -15.65
CA ASN A 445 -6.43 5.80 -15.89
C ASN A 445 -7.63 6.33 -15.09
N PHE A 446 -7.34 7.17 -14.10
CA PHE A 446 -8.38 7.77 -13.27
C PHE A 446 -8.27 9.28 -13.22
N LYS A 447 -9.43 9.96 -13.18
CA LYS A 447 -9.49 11.41 -13.03
C LYS A 447 -10.53 11.81 -12.01
N LEU A 448 -10.07 12.49 -10.97
CA LEU A 448 -10.93 13.04 -9.92
C LEU A 448 -11.05 14.55 -10.08
N GLN A 449 -12.28 15.03 -10.28
CA GLN A 449 -12.61 16.45 -10.25
C GLN A 449 -13.01 16.84 -8.82
N ARG A 450 -12.36 17.86 -8.25
CA ARG A 450 -12.60 18.36 -6.90
C ARG A 450 -13.39 19.65 -6.90
#